data_AF-A0AAW0L6M2-F1
#
_entry.id   AF-A0AAW0L6M2-F1
#
_cell.length_a   1.000
_cell.length_b   1.000
_cell.length_c   1.000
_cell.angle_alpha   90.00
_cell.angle_beta   90.00
_cell.angle_gamma   90.00
#
_symmetry.space_group_name_H-M   'P 1'
#
loop_
_entity.id
_entity.type
_entity.pdbx_description
1 polymer ?
#
loop_
_entity_poly.entity_id
_entity_poly.type
_entity_poly.pdbx_seq_one_letter_code
_entity_poly.pdbx_strand_id
1 'polypeptide(L)'
;MSKLMLACCKLYISESRNRAALESIERAAKLFPEAAIINKFEDETYNRVGYTLVSKLAPKPSGNSCHLRSAVFAMVKAAFETIDLELHISFSAV
;
A
#
# COMPACT_ATOMS: atom_id res chain seq x y z
N MET A 1 -7.21 29.57 10.66
CA MET A 1 -6.63 28.22 10.53
C MET A 1 -6.83 27.73 9.12
N SER A 2 -5.76 27.42 8.39
CA SER A 2 -5.87 26.74 7.09
C SER A 2 -6.41 25.32 7.31
N LYS A 3 -7.34 24.88 6.46
CA LYS A 3 -7.95 23.55 6.53
C LYS A 3 -6.88 22.50 6.21
N LEU A 4 -6.64 21.54 7.11
CA LEU A 4 -5.74 20.43 6.83
C LEU A 4 -6.38 19.56 5.73
N MET A 5 -5.66 19.37 4.62
CA MET A 5 -6.09 18.46 3.55
C MET A 5 -5.27 17.17 3.66
N LEU A 6 -5.96 16.04 3.68
CA LEU A 6 -5.37 14.71 3.72
C LEU A 6 -5.77 13.95 2.46
N ALA A 7 -4.83 13.20 1.91
CA ALA A 7 -5.09 12.23 0.86
C ALA A 7 -5.00 10.82 1.46
N CYS A 8 -5.83 9.90 0.97
CA CYS A 8 -5.88 8.51 1.41
C CYS A 8 -5.78 7.58 0.20
N CYS A 9 -5.11 6.45 0.36
CA CYS A 9 -5.09 5.36 -0.62
C CYS A 9 -5.38 4.03 0.08
N LYS A 10 -6.32 3.26 -0.47
CA LYS A 10 -6.53 1.85 -0.09
C LYS A 10 -5.86 0.98 -1.14
N LEU A 11 -4.76 0.34 -0.75
CA LEU A 11 -3.98 -0.56 -1.61
C LEU A 11 -4.32 -2.00 -1.23
N TYR A 12 -4.74 -2.80 -2.21
CA TYR A 12 -4.97 -4.23 -2.02
C TYR A 12 -3.93 -5.02 -2.80
N ILE A 13 -3.33 -6.02 -2.16
CA ILE A 13 -2.30 -6.88 -2.73
C ILE A 13 -2.75 -8.32 -2.58
N SER A 14 -2.69 -9.08 -3.67
CA SER A 14 -3.08 -10.49 -3.76
C SER A 14 -2.02 -11.41 -3.12
N GLU A 15 -1.71 -11.15 -1.86
CA GLU A 15 -0.87 -11.99 -1.01
C GLU A 15 -1.19 -11.69 0.46
N SER A 16 -1.26 -12.71 1.31
CA SER A 16 -1.47 -12.58 2.77
C SER A 16 -0.61 -13.56 3.59
N ARG A 17 0.01 -14.54 2.94
CA ARG A 17 0.68 -15.68 3.57
C ARG A 17 2.20 -15.53 3.53
N ASN A 18 2.75 -14.97 2.45
CA ASN A 18 4.18 -14.76 2.30
C ASN A 18 4.66 -13.56 3.16
N ARG A 19 4.98 -13.83 4.43
CA ARG A 19 5.43 -12.81 5.40
C ARG A 19 6.63 -12.01 4.91
N ALA A 20 7.58 -12.63 4.22
CA ALA A 20 8.78 -11.94 3.72
C ALA A 20 8.42 -10.92 2.63
N ALA A 21 7.50 -11.28 1.72
CA ALA A 21 6.97 -10.35 0.72
C ALA A 21 6.21 -9.19 1.39
N LEU A 22 5.31 -9.49 2.34
CA LEU A 22 4.55 -8.48 3.07
C LEU A 22 5.46 -7.49 3.82
N GLU A 23 6.48 -8.00 4.52
CA GLU A 23 7.46 -7.14 5.21
C GLU A 23 8.26 -6.28 4.22
N SER A 24 8.60 -6.82 3.04
CA SER A 24 9.27 -6.06 1.99
C SER A 24 8.42 -4.90 1.48
N ILE A 25 7.14 -5.16 1.23
CA ILE A 25 6.14 -4.17 0.82
C ILE A 25 5.99 -3.09 1.90
N GLU A 26 5.83 -3.48 3.16
CA GLU A 26 5.70 -2.53 4.27
C GLU A 26 6.97 -1.68 4.46
N ARG A 27 8.16 -2.26 4.27
CA ARG A 27 9.43 -1.51 4.29
C ARG A 27 9.49 -0.47 3.18
N ALA A 28 8.93 -0.75 1.99
CA ALA A 28 8.91 0.20 0.90
C ALA A 28 8.13 1.48 1.24
N ALA A 29 7.03 1.37 1.99
CA ALA A 29 6.28 2.54 2.47
C ALA A 29 7.08 3.37 3.49
N LYS A 30 7.89 2.72 4.34
CA LYS A 30 8.71 3.39 5.38
C LYS A 30 9.78 4.31 4.81
N LEU A 31 10.09 4.22 3.51
CA LEU A 31 10.96 5.17 2.81
C LEU A 31 10.33 6.57 2.67
N PHE A 32 9.01 6.69 2.92
CA PHE A 32 8.24 7.92 2.76
C PHE A 32 7.53 8.26 4.07
N PRO A 33 8.22 8.85 5.06
CA PRO A 33 7.67 9.07 6.41
C PRO A 33 6.43 9.98 6.44
N GLU A 34 6.19 10.77 5.40
CA GLU A 34 5.02 11.63 5.26
C GLU A 34 3.75 10.90 4.77
N ALA A 35 3.88 9.64 4.34
CA ALA A 35 2.79 8.76 3.97
C ALA A 35 2.71 7.58 4.95
N ALA A 36 1.82 7.68 5.94
CA ALA A 36 1.69 6.67 6.98
C ALA A 36 0.72 5.56 6.57
N ILE A 37 1.08 4.30 6.79
CA ILE A 37 0.12 3.19 6.83
C ILE A 37 -0.63 3.31 8.15
N ILE A 38 -1.93 3.61 8.10
CA ILE A 38 -2.79 3.77 9.28
C ILE A 38 -3.62 2.53 9.58
N ASN A 39 -3.72 1.61 8.63
CA ASN A 39 -4.43 0.35 8.80
C ASN A 39 -3.83 -0.74 7.91
N LYS A 40 -3.81 -1.96 8.43
CA LYS A 40 -3.55 -3.20 7.71
C LYS A 40 -4.70 -4.16 8.01
N PHE A 41 -5.23 -4.78 6.97
CA PHE A 41 -6.29 -5.79 7.05
C PHE A 41 -5.88 -7.01 6.24
N GLU A 42 -5.79 -8.17 6.88
CA GLU A 42 -5.47 -9.44 6.23
C GLU A 42 -6.77 -10.20 5.96
N ASP A 43 -6.90 -10.69 4.73
CA ASP A 43 -8.04 -11.41 4.20
C ASP A 43 -7.55 -12.77 3.68
N GLU A 44 -7.30 -13.68 4.62
CA GLU A 44 -6.66 -14.98 4.35
C GLU A 44 -7.48 -15.86 3.40
N THR A 45 -8.82 -15.72 3.44
CA THR A 45 -9.76 -16.45 2.58
C THR A 45 -9.50 -16.14 1.11
N TYR A 46 -9.31 -14.85 0.80
CA TYR A 46 -9.01 -14.37 -0.55
C TYR A 46 -7.50 -14.26 -0.83
N ASN A 47 -6.65 -14.78 0.07
CA ASN A 47 -5.20 -14.61 0.04
C ASN A 47 -4.77 -13.16 -0.26
N ARG A 48 -5.33 -12.19 0.45
CA ARG A 48 -5.16 -10.77 0.14
C ARG A 48 -4.86 -9.95 1.40
N VAL A 49 -4.07 -8.90 1.25
CA VAL A 49 -3.88 -7.87 2.29
C VAL A 49 -4.34 -6.51 1.77
N GLY A 50 -5.00 -5.74 2.63
CA GLY A 50 -5.39 -4.36 2.41
C GLY A 50 -4.58 -3.42 3.29
N TYR A 51 -3.90 -2.44 2.69
CA TYR A 51 -3.22 -1.35 3.38
C TYR A 51 -3.98 -0.05 3.17
N THR A 52 -4.14 0.74 4.23
CA THR A 52 -4.65 2.12 4.13
C THR A 52 -3.53 3.08 4.43
N LEU A 53 -3.16 3.89 3.44
CA LEU A 53 -2.14 4.93 3.55
C LEU A 53 -2.78 6.31 3.59
N VAL A 54 -2.25 7.20 4.41
CA VAL A 54 -2.66 8.60 4.48
C VAL A 54 -1.43 9.52 4.45
N SER A 55 -1.54 10.62 3.71
CA SER A 55 -0.53 11.69 3.65
C SER A 55 -1.20 13.05 3.73
N LYS A 56 -0.47 14.04 4.22
CA LYS A 56 -0.85 15.45 4.02
C LYS A 56 -0.83 15.79 2.53
N LEU A 57 -1.81 16.56 2.10
CA LEU A 57 -1.88 17.11 0.75
C LEU A 57 -1.52 18.61 0.82
N ALA A 58 -0.51 19.00 0.04
CA ALA A 58 -0.14 20.41 -0.05
C ALA A 58 -1.29 21.22 -0.66
N PRO A 59 -1.56 22.47 -0.20
CA PRO A 59 -2.63 23.31 -0.74
C PRO A 59 -2.52 23.60 -2.25
N LYS A 60 -1.30 23.51 -2.79
CA LYS A 60 -1.01 23.55 -4.24
C LYS A 60 -0.14 22.33 -4.58
N PRO A 61 -0.74 21.17 -4.89
CA PRO A 61 0.02 20.00 -5.22
C PRO A 61 0.78 20.25 -6.53
N SER A 62 2.11 20.34 -6.48
CA SER A 62 2.91 20.14 -7.69
C SER A 62 2.85 18.66 -8.02
N GLY A 63 2.67 18.30 -9.29
CA GLY A 63 2.40 16.91 -9.72
C GLY A 63 3.44 15.86 -9.27
N ASN A 64 4.62 16.31 -8.81
CA ASN A 64 5.75 15.48 -8.43
C ASN A 64 5.97 15.33 -6.91
N SER A 65 5.21 16.02 -6.04
CA SER A 65 5.46 16.03 -4.58
C SER A 65 4.44 15.24 -3.73
N CYS A 66 3.66 14.35 -4.36
CA CYS A 66 2.69 13.55 -3.62
C CYS A 66 3.38 12.36 -2.93
N HIS A 67 3.79 12.53 -1.67
CA HIS A 67 4.40 11.47 -0.84
C HIS A 67 3.54 10.19 -0.81
N LEU A 68 2.21 10.34 -0.79
CA LEU A 68 1.29 9.20 -0.89
C LEU A 68 1.48 8.40 -2.19
N ARG A 69 1.57 9.09 -3.33
CA ARG A 69 1.77 8.42 -4.63
C ARG A 69 3.09 7.68 -4.63
N SER A 70 4.17 8.32 -4.19
CA SER A 70 5.50 7.70 -4.16
C SER A 70 5.54 6.47 -3.26
N ALA A 71 4.93 6.55 -2.07
CA ALA A 71 4.82 5.41 -1.16
C ALA A 71 4.03 4.24 -1.76
N VAL A 72 2.85 4.52 -2.32
CA VAL A 72 2.02 3.48 -2.95
C VAL A 72 2.76 2.83 -4.13
N PHE A 73 3.41 3.61 -4.98
CA PHE A 73 4.17 3.07 -6.11
C PHE A 73 5.36 2.22 -5.67
N ALA A 74 6.05 2.62 -4.58
CA ALA A 74 7.12 1.81 -4.02
C ALA A 74 6.61 0.49 -3.43
N MET A 75 5.47 0.50 -2.72
CA MET A 75 4.81 -0.72 -2.25
C MET A 75 4.41 -1.64 -3.40
N VAL A 76 3.82 -1.09 -4.47
CA VAL A 76 3.44 -1.84 -5.67
C VAL A 76 4.67 -2.44 -6.35
N LYS A 77 5.76 -1.67 -6.50
CA LYS A 77 7.03 -2.19 -7.04
C LYS A 77 7.57 -3.35 -6.22
N ALA A 78 7.62 -3.21 -4.88
CA ALA A 78 8.06 -4.27 -4.00
C ALA A 78 7.16 -5.52 -4.10
N ALA A 79 5.84 -5.34 -4.27
CA ALA A 79 4.91 -6.43 -4.49
C ALA A 79 5.21 -7.18 -5.79
N PHE A 80 5.40 -6.45 -6.90
CA PHE A 80 5.79 -7.04 -8.19
C PHE A 80 7.11 -7.81 -8.14
N GLU A 81 8.06 -7.36 -7.31
CA GLU A 81 9.37 -8.00 -7.17
C GLU A 81 9.37 -9.23 -6.25
N THR A 82 8.33 -9.40 -5.42
CA THR A 82 8.32 -10.42 -4.35
C THR A 82 7.17 -11.41 -4.40
N ILE A 83 6.14 -11.14 -5.20
CA ILE A 83 4.95 -11.98 -5.34
C ILE A 83 4.89 -12.55 -6.75
N ASP A 84 4.81 -13.86 -6.84
CA ASP A 84 4.48 -14.56 -8.07
C ASP A 84 2.96 -14.76 -8.15
N LEU A 85 2.31 -14.04 -9.06
CA LEU A 85 0.86 -14.11 -9.24
C LEU A 85 0.40 -15.41 -9.91
N GLU A 86 1.29 -16.13 -10.61
CA GLU A 86 0.96 -17.44 -11.21
C GLU A 86 0.77 -18.52 -10.13
N LEU A 87 1.39 -18.33 -8.97
CA LEU A 87 1.25 -19.20 -7.80
C LEU A 87 0.14 -18.73 -6.85
N HIS A 88 -0.58 -17.65 -7.18
CA HIS A 88 -1.63 -17.13 -6.34
C HIS A 88 -2.84 -18.05 -6.34
N ILE A 89 -3.15 -18.63 -5.18
CA ILE A 89 -4.34 -19.46 -4.96
C ILE A 89 -5.16 -18.87 -3.81
N SER A 90 -6.40 -18.52 -4.12
CA SER A 90 -7.40 -18.02 -3.17
C SER A 90 -8.72 -18.76 -3.34
N PHE A 91 -9.58 -18.66 -2.32
CA PHE A 91 -10.95 -19.14 -2.46
C PHE A 91 -11.71 -18.17 -3.37
N SER A 92 -11.90 -18.55 -4.63
CA SER A 92 -12.79 -17.84 -5.54
C SER A 92 -14.20 -18.36 -5.33
N ALA A 93 -15.03 -17.63 -4.60
CA ALA A 93 -16.47 -17.86 -4.56
C ALA A 93 -17.08 -17.40 -5.89
N VAL A 94 -16.93 -18.22 -6.93
CA VAL A 94 -17.71 -18.14 -8.17
C VAL A 94 -18.50 -19.43 -8.29
#